data_AF-A0A0F8YKP0-F1
#
_entry.id   AF-A0A0F8YKP0-F1
#
_cell.length_a   1.000
_cell.length_b   1.000
_cell.length_c   1.000
_cell.angle_alpha   90.00
_cell.angle_beta   90.00
_cell.angle_gamma   90.00
#
_symmetry.space_group_name_H-M   'P 1'
#
loop_
_entity.id
_entity.type
_entity.pdbx_description
1 polymer ?
#
loop_
_entity_poly.entity_id
_entity_poly.type
_entity_poly.pdbx_seq_one_letter_code
_entity_poly.pdbx_strand_id
1 'polypeptide(L)'
;SEGLLWGMPLSLPALFRLPYYLILALFFLYPLGLSSYLDVPYHPTLHWGLFGFSSLAGLTFLTLLPAVWRGRAYVRRRRPPWPWPLYPWSLFAVLGFAVGMRAYCMCMSFHPEKNPATVFGPYFLIPFLLAANVLLMEIALAARSRVVSRLALTIPFGLLALAVTGPDMLTDDLGFLMRFHDTLGASPWYLTVIAVVVFCAVATLRSAPSAIEALTAALALLALSTPKTVGIYTLAGPHWVPILLIGLLQLVPAVRRRSSWCCLFAASCFAGAVALRFPGTALTAHGGLILAHLLLGAMLVIGATFRDGFARFLQQLGAAAILAAGVHATFGSPQHLGDLPPVLLSIYP
;
A
#
# COMPACT_ATOMS: atom_id res chain seq x y z
N SER A 1 31.26 -22.37 -1.18
CA SER A 1 30.94 -20.96 -1.50
C SER A 1 32.15 -20.06 -1.31
N GLU A 2 32.88 -20.16 -0.20
CA GLU A 2 34.05 -19.33 0.07
C GLU A 2 35.23 -19.59 -0.90
N GLY A 3 35.46 -20.83 -1.33
CA GLY A 3 36.46 -21.14 -2.38
C GLY A 3 36.19 -20.43 -3.73
N LEU A 4 34.93 -20.13 -4.06
CA LEU A 4 34.57 -19.39 -5.28
C LEU A 4 34.80 -17.87 -5.11
N LEU A 5 34.65 -17.35 -3.90
CA LEU A 5 35.00 -15.96 -3.53
C LEU A 5 36.51 -15.75 -3.38
N TRP A 6 37.27 -16.80 -3.08
CA TRP A 6 38.73 -16.79 -3.05
C TRP A 6 39.33 -16.94 -4.47
N GLY A 7 38.68 -17.71 -5.36
CA GLY A 7 39.12 -17.90 -6.74
C GLY A 7 38.82 -16.73 -7.69
N MET A 8 37.85 -15.87 -7.36
CA MET A 8 37.55 -14.65 -8.12
C MET A 8 38.08 -13.41 -7.37
N PRO A 9 38.67 -12.40 -8.04
CA PRO A 9 39.12 -11.15 -7.40
C PRO A 9 37.96 -10.27 -6.85
N LEU A 10 36.76 -10.83 -6.73
CA LEU A 10 35.53 -10.16 -6.29
C LEU A 10 35.38 -10.21 -4.78
N SER A 11 36.07 -9.29 -4.11
CA SER A 11 36.00 -9.19 -2.66
C SER A 11 34.76 -8.41 -2.18
N LEU A 12 33.72 -9.15 -1.80
CA LEU A 12 32.51 -8.58 -1.16
C LEU A 12 32.89 -7.88 0.16
N PRO A 13 32.49 -6.62 0.38
CA PRO A 13 32.69 -5.93 1.65
C PRO A 13 31.94 -6.62 2.81
N ALA A 14 32.44 -6.46 4.04
CA ALA A 14 31.91 -7.14 5.23
C ALA A 14 30.39 -6.99 5.42
N LEU A 15 29.84 -5.80 5.17
CA LEU A 15 28.39 -5.57 5.31
C LEU A 15 27.53 -6.31 4.28
N PHE A 16 28.10 -6.77 3.17
CA PHE A 16 27.41 -7.64 2.21
C PHE A 16 27.65 -9.12 2.50
N ARG A 17 28.72 -9.47 3.23
CA ARG A 17 29.01 -10.86 3.59
C ARG A 17 28.03 -11.41 4.61
N LEU A 18 27.70 -10.63 5.65
CA LEU A 18 26.74 -11.04 6.68
C LEU A 18 25.39 -11.46 6.08
N PRO A 19 24.67 -10.62 5.31
CA PRO A 19 23.40 -11.01 4.69
C PRO A 19 23.56 -12.19 3.73
N TYR A 20 24.68 -12.27 3.00
CA TYR A 20 24.96 -13.40 2.12
C TYR A 20 25.00 -14.73 2.89
N TYR A 21 25.78 -14.80 3.99
CA TYR A 21 25.86 -16.01 4.80
C TYR A 21 24.54 -16.32 5.52
N LEU A 22 23.81 -15.30 5.98
CA LEU A 22 22.49 -15.49 6.59
C LEU A 22 21.49 -16.08 5.59
N ILE A 23 21.48 -15.64 4.32
CA ILE A 23 20.61 -16.22 3.28
C ILE A 23 21.00 -17.67 3.01
N LEU A 24 22.29 -17.97 2.91
CA LEU A 24 22.74 -19.36 2.73
C LEU A 24 22.34 -20.23 3.91
N ALA A 25 22.55 -19.75 5.15
CA ALA A 25 22.11 -20.43 6.35
C ALA A 25 20.60 -20.68 6.33
N LEU A 26 19.81 -19.69 5.92
CA LEU A 26 18.36 -19.85 5.75
C LEU A 26 18.01 -20.91 4.70
N PHE A 27 18.69 -20.98 3.56
CA PHE A 27 18.40 -21.97 2.52
C PHE A 27 18.68 -23.42 2.93
N PHE A 28 19.73 -23.63 3.72
CA PHE A 28 20.20 -24.97 4.11
C PHE A 28 19.68 -25.41 5.48
N LEU A 29 19.69 -24.54 6.49
CA LEU A 29 19.33 -24.88 7.87
C LEU A 29 17.81 -24.81 8.11
N TYR A 30 17.09 -23.92 7.43
CA TYR A 30 15.66 -23.75 7.67
C TYR A 30 14.85 -25.03 7.37
N PRO A 31 15.03 -25.70 6.22
CA PRO A 31 14.30 -26.94 5.92
C PRO A 31 14.68 -28.09 6.88
N LEU A 32 15.91 -28.11 7.40
CA LEU A 32 16.33 -29.08 8.42
C LEU A 32 15.60 -28.87 9.74
N GLY A 33 15.24 -27.63 10.09
CA GLY A 33 14.39 -27.36 11.25
C GLY A 33 12.95 -27.86 11.04
N LEU A 34 12.42 -27.72 9.83
CA LEU A 34 11.06 -28.16 9.48
C LEU A 34 10.94 -29.67 9.29
N SER A 35 12.03 -30.40 9.06
CA SER A 35 11.97 -31.85 8.78
C SER A 35 11.38 -32.65 9.94
N SER A 36 11.53 -32.20 11.18
CA SER A 36 10.93 -32.82 12.37
C SER A 36 9.40 -32.85 12.36
N TYR A 37 8.75 -32.02 11.52
CA TYR A 37 7.30 -31.94 11.39
C TYR A 37 6.76 -32.68 10.16
N LEU A 38 7.61 -33.36 9.38
CA LEU A 38 7.21 -34.10 8.18
C LEU A 38 6.32 -35.31 8.50
N ASP A 39 6.49 -35.92 9.67
CA ASP A 39 5.72 -37.09 10.09
C ASP A 39 4.26 -36.75 10.44
N VAL A 40 3.92 -35.46 10.57
CA VAL A 40 2.58 -34.98 10.92
C VAL A 40 2.04 -34.02 9.85
N PRO A 41 1.45 -34.57 8.77
CA PRO A 41 1.11 -33.85 7.54
C PRO A 41 0.25 -32.58 7.64
N TYR A 42 -0.50 -32.41 8.73
CA TYR A 42 -1.42 -31.28 8.94
C TYR A 42 -1.06 -30.43 10.16
N HIS A 43 0.16 -30.54 10.67
CA HIS A 43 0.56 -29.80 11.86
C HIS A 43 0.56 -28.28 11.57
N PRO A 44 -0.14 -27.46 12.36
CA PRO A 44 -0.25 -26.01 12.10
C PRO A 44 1.11 -25.31 12.08
N THR A 45 2.06 -25.78 12.91
CA THR A 45 3.44 -25.25 12.94
C THR A 45 4.17 -25.43 11.62
N LEU A 46 3.90 -26.49 10.85
CA LEU A 46 4.54 -26.70 9.56
C LEU A 46 4.10 -25.61 8.57
N HIS A 47 2.80 -25.33 8.48
CA HIS A 47 2.27 -24.28 7.61
C HIS A 47 2.76 -22.89 8.00
N TRP A 48 2.79 -22.58 9.30
CA TRP A 48 3.36 -21.31 9.79
C TRP A 48 4.87 -21.22 9.56
N GLY A 49 5.59 -22.34 9.60
CA GLY A 49 7.00 -22.40 9.20
C GLY A 49 7.18 -22.12 7.71
N LEU A 50 6.37 -22.73 6.84
CA LEU A 50 6.43 -22.47 5.40
C LEU A 50 6.16 -20.99 5.08
N PHE A 51 5.17 -20.37 5.74
CA PHE A 51 4.94 -18.92 5.63
C PHE A 51 6.09 -18.09 6.25
N GLY A 52 6.63 -18.54 7.38
CA GLY A 52 7.70 -17.89 8.13
C GLY A 52 9.02 -17.78 7.37
N PHE A 53 9.29 -18.71 6.45
CA PHE A 53 10.49 -18.68 5.59
C PHE A 53 10.65 -17.34 4.87
N SER A 54 9.61 -16.86 4.19
CA SER A 54 9.65 -15.59 3.44
C SER A 54 9.78 -14.38 4.35
N SER A 55 9.18 -14.42 5.55
CA SER A 55 9.34 -13.36 6.54
C SER A 55 10.79 -13.28 7.05
N LEU A 56 11.40 -14.42 7.37
CA LEU A 56 12.81 -14.51 7.78
C LEU A 56 13.78 -14.12 6.65
N ALA A 57 13.47 -14.49 5.41
CA ALA A 57 14.22 -14.04 4.25
C ALA A 57 14.16 -12.51 4.11
N GLY A 58 12.97 -11.92 4.29
CA GLY A 58 12.77 -10.47 4.30
C GLY A 58 13.61 -9.77 5.38
N LEU A 59 13.55 -10.26 6.62
CA LEU A 59 14.37 -9.74 7.73
C LEU A 59 15.88 -9.85 7.42
N THR A 60 16.30 -10.97 6.84
CA THR A 60 17.69 -11.17 6.42
C THR A 60 18.09 -10.15 5.36
N PHE A 61 17.24 -9.89 4.38
CA PHE A 61 17.49 -8.85 3.37
C PHE A 61 17.56 -7.45 3.99
N LEU A 62 16.74 -7.13 4.99
CA LEU A 62 16.82 -5.83 5.68
C LEU A 62 18.16 -5.60 6.39
N THR A 63 18.94 -6.65 6.70
CA THR A 63 20.32 -6.47 7.21
C THR A 63 21.28 -5.85 6.17
N LEU A 64 20.86 -5.71 4.90
CA LEU A 64 21.57 -4.94 3.87
C LEU A 64 21.42 -3.42 4.02
N LEU A 65 20.46 -2.93 4.83
CA LEU A 65 20.21 -1.49 5.00
C LEU A 65 21.46 -0.68 5.36
N PRO A 66 22.32 -1.11 6.31
CA PRO A 66 23.55 -0.40 6.63
C PRO A 66 24.50 -0.29 5.43
N ALA A 67 24.50 -1.29 4.53
CA ALA A 67 25.31 -1.28 3.32
C ALA A 67 24.76 -0.29 2.29
N VAL A 68 23.42 -0.19 2.15
CA VAL A 68 22.74 0.79 1.30
C VAL A 68 23.09 2.21 1.73
N TRP A 69 23.00 2.51 3.03
CA TRP A 69 23.23 3.85 3.57
C TRP A 69 24.65 4.35 3.34
N ARG A 70 25.65 3.46 3.33
CA ARG A 70 27.04 3.84 3.00
C ARG A 70 27.25 4.08 1.49
N GLY A 71 26.32 3.65 0.65
CA GLY A 71 26.22 3.97 -0.77
C GLY A 71 27.46 3.60 -1.61
N ARG A 72 27.63 4.32 -2.72
CA ARG A 72 28.72 4.09 -3.70
C ARG A 72 30.12 4.22 -3.10
N ALA A 73 30.29 5.07 -2.08
CA ALA A 73 31.57 5.31 -1.43
C ALA A 73 32.15 4.04 -0.78
N TYR A 74 31.29 3.16 -0.29
CA TYR A 74 31.68 1.91 0.37
C TYR A 74 32.29 0.88 -0.59
N VAL A 75 31.84 0.88 -1.85
CA VAL A 75 32.24 -0.11 -2.87
C VAL A 75 33.39 0.41 -3.75
N ARG A 76 33.60 1.73 -3.81
CA ARG A 76 34.61 2.38 -4.69
C ARG A 76 36.05 1.94 -4.45
N ARG A 77 36.41 1.51 -3.23
CA ARG A 77 37.78 1.13 -2.87
C ARG A 77 38.29 -0.13 -3.58
N ARG A 78 37.41 -0.97 -4.14
CA ARG A 78 37.77 -2.32 -4.63
C ARG A 78 37.69 -2.50 -6.16
N ARG A 79 37.60 -1.42 -6.95
CA ARG A 79 37.49 -1.42 -8.44
C ARG A 79 36.63 -2.59 -8.98
N PRO A 80 35.31 -2.63 -8.69
CA PRO A 80 34.46 -3.72 -9.12
C PRO A 80 34.29 -3.75 -10.66
N PRO A 81 34.01 -4.91 -11.26
CA PRO A 81 33.82 -5.03 -12.71
C PRO A 81 32.55 -4.35 -13.22
N TRP A 82 31.55 -4.13 -12.36
CA TRP A 82 30.29 -3.47 -12.73
C TRP A 82 30.11 -2.14 -11.99
N PRO A 83 29.49 -1.13 -12.63
CA PRO A 83 29.18 0.12 -11.97
C PRO A 83 28.13 -0.08 -10.88
N TRP A 84 28.18 0.76 -9.84
CA TRP A 84 27.07 0.89 -8.89
C TRP A 84 25.83 1.44 -9.65
N PRO A 85 24.62 0.88 -9.46
CA PRO A 85 24.23 -0.09 -8.44
C PRO A 85 24.28 -1.57 -8.87
N LEU A 86 24.78 -1.96 -10.06
CA LEU A 86 24.76 -3.37 -10.48
C LEU A 86 25.62 -4.28 -9.58
N TYR A 87 26.83 -3.85 -9.21
CA TYR A 87 27.63 -4.52 -8.18
C TYR A 87 27.45 -3.84 -6.82
N PRO A 88 27.15 -4.57 -5.73
CA PRO A 88 26.96 -6.04 -5.62
C PRO A 88 25.50 -6.50 -5.72
N TRP A 89 24.56 -5.64 -6.09
CA TRP A 89 23.11 -5.91 -6.00
C TRP A 89 22.62 -7.03 -6.93
N SER A 90 23.30 -7.30 -8.04
CA SER A 90 22.96 -8.43 -8.93
C SER A 90 23.00 -9.78 -8.19
N LEU A 91 23.95 -9.97 -7.28
CA LEU A 91 24.04 -11.17 -6.44
C LEU A 91 22.78 -11.32 -5.57
N PHE A 92 22.35 -10.23 -4.92
CA PHE A 92 21.17 -10.24 -4.06
C PHE A 92 19.86 -10.34 -4.84
N ALA A 93 19.82 -9.85 -6.08
CA ALA A 93 18.69 -10.07 -6.98
C ALA A 93 18.55 -11.56 -7.33
N VAL A 94 19.65 -12.24 -7.68
CA VAL A 94 19.66 -13.70 -7.94
C VAL A 94 19.27 -14.48 -6.68
N LEU A 95 19.82 -14.12 -5.52
CA LEU A 95 19.43 -14.73 -4.25
C LEU A 95 17.97 -14.49 -3.91
N GLY A 96 17.44 -13.30 -4.21
CA GLY A 96 16.03 -12.97 -3.98
C GLY A 96 15.09 -13.78 -4.87
N PHE A 97 15.46 -14.00 -6.13
CA PHE A 97 14.75 -14.94 -7.00
C PHE A 97 14.81 -16.38 -6.44
N ALA A 98 15.97 -16.80 -5.94
CA ALA A 98 16.13 -18.10 -5.31
C ALA A 98 15.28 -18.25 -4.03
N VAL A 99 15.04 -17.19 -3.25
CA VAL A 99 14.11 -17.20 -2.10
C VAL A 99 12.71 -17.58 -2.59
N GLY A 100 12.22 -16.95 -3.66
CA GLY A 100 10.91 -17.24 -4.23
C GLY A 100 10.77 -18.69 -4.69
N MET A 101 11.74 -19.17 -5.48
CA MET A 101 11.76 -20.58 -5.91
C MET A 101 11.84 -21.53 -4.72
N ARG A 102 12.68 -21.23 -3.72
CA ARG A 102 12.86 -22.09 -2.55
C ARG A 102 11.58 -22.17 -1.71
N ALA A 103 10.88 -21.06 -1.52
CA ALA A 103 9.59 -21.03 -0.82
C ALA A 103 8.56 -21.94 -1.51
N TYR A 104 8.48 -21.86 -2.85
CA TYR A 104 7.62 -22.72 -3.65
C TYR A 104 8.02 -24.20 -3.55
N CYS A 105 9.31 -24.52 -3.75
CA CYS A 105 9.80 -25.89 -3.64
C CYS A 105 9.58 -26.49 -2.25
N MET A 106 9.71 -25.70 -1.18
CA MET A 106 9.41 -26.15 0.18
C MET A 106 7.93 -26.49 0.34
N CYS A 107 7.03 -25.63 -0.13
CA CYS A 107 5.60 -25.94 -0.06
C CYS A 107 5.26 -27.21 -0.85
N MET A 108 5.91 -27.44 -2.00
CA MET A 108 5.73 -28.66 -2.79
C MET A 108 6.31 -29.91 -2.11
N SER A 109 7.52 -29.82 -1.54
CA SER A 109 8.20 -30.98 -0.94
C SER A 109 7.65 -31.40 0.42
N PHE A 110 7.09 -30.45 1.18
CA PHE A 110 6.55 -30.70 2.52
C PHE A 110 5.02 -30.93 2.51
N HIS A 111 4.36 -30.92 1.34
CA HIS A 111 2.94 -31.22 1.25
C HIS A 111 2.73 -32.74 1.07
N PRO A 112 1.95 -33.39 1.96
CA PRO A 112 1.72 -34.85 1.94
C PRO A 112 0.87 -35.39 0.79
N GLU A 113 0.01 -34.56 0.19
CA GLU A 113 -0.91 -35.04 -0.84
C GLU A 113 -0.24 -35.05 -2.21
N LYS A 114 -0.40 -36.15 -2.96
CA LYS A 114 0.02 -36.26 -4.37
C LYS A 114 -0.83 -35.41 -5.33
N ASN A 115 -1.73 -34.59 -4.80
CA ASN A 115 -2.53 -33.66 -5.58
C ASN A 115 -1.66 -32.50 -6.07
N PRO A 116 -1.92 -31.95 -7.27
CA PRO A 116 -1.19 -30.80 -7.80
C PRO A 116 -1.49 -29.49 -7.04
N ALA A 117 -2.46 -29.48 -6.14
CA ALA A 117 -2.78 -28.34 -5.29
C ALA A 117 -1.71 -28.20 -4.19
N THR A 118 -0.92 -27.14 -4.25
CA THR A 118 0.09 -26.82 -3.22
C THR A 118 -0.46 -25.77 -2.26
N VAL A 119 -0.15 -25.88 -0.96
CA VAL A 119 -0.46 -24.85 0.07
C VAL A 119 0.17 -23.47 -0.23
N PHE A 120 1.03 -23.38 -1.26
CA PHE A 120 1.68 -22.14 -1.64
C PHE A 120 0.70 -21.13 -2.23
N GLY A 121 0.42 -20.08 -1.45
CA GLY A 121 -0.18 -18.87 -1.96
C GLY A 121 0.87 -17.85 -2.40
N PRO A 122 0.70 -17.13 -3.53
CA PRO A 122 1.57 -16.02 -3.90
C PRO A 122 1.76 -14.97 -2.79
N TYR A 123 0.76 -14.82 -1.91
CA TYR A 123 0.79 -13.93 -0.74
C TYR A 123 1.88 -14.28 0.28
N PHE A 124 2.41 -15.52 0.28
CA PHE A 124 3.54 -15.93 1.12
C PHE A 124 4.80 -15.12 0.83
N LEU A 125 4.96 -14.62 -0.40
CA LEU A 125 6.14 -13.84 -0.80
C LEU A 125 6.06 -12.37 -0.40
N ILE A 126 4.89 -11.87 0.02
CA ILE A 126 4.68 -10.45 0.29
C ILE A 126 5.64 -9.89 1.35
N PRO A 127 5.87 -10.54 2.51
CA PRO A 127 6.82 -10.02 3.51
C PRO A 127 8.23 -9.85 2.95
N PHE A 128 8.69 -10.82 2.16
CA PHE A 128 9.99 -10.78 1.49
C PHE A 128 10.07 -9.66 0.45
N LEU A 129 9.08 -9.59 -0.44
CA LEU A 129 9.05 -8.61 -1.52
C LEU A 129 8.90 -7.18 -1.00
N LEU A 130 8.15 -6.97 0.09
CA LEU A 130 8.05 -5.68 0.75
C LEU A 130 9.39 -5.26 1.36
N ALA A 131 10.11 -6.18 2.02
CA ALA A 131 11.46 -5.93 2.53
C ALA A 131 12.44 -5.59 1.41
N ALA A 132 12.39 -6.31 0.29
CA ALA A 132 13.18 -5.99 -0.90
C ALA A 132 12.82 -4.61 -1.48
N ASN A 133 11.53 -4.24 -1.46
CA ASN A 133 11.07 -2.93 -1.90
C ASN A 133 11.53 -1.79 -0.97
N VAL A 134 11.63 -2.03 0.34
CA VAL A 134 12.29 -1.10 1.28
C VAL A 134 13.74 -0.87 0.88
N LEU A 135 14.51 -1.92 0.58
CA LEU A 135 15.88 -1.75 0.09
C LEU A 135 15.93 -0.96 -1.22
N LEU A 136 15.02 -1.23 -2.15
CA LEU A 136 14.94 -0.52 -3.43
C LEU A 136 14.65 0.98 -3.22
N MET A 137 13.74 1.32 -2.31
CA MET A 137 13.47 2.70 -1.93
C MET A 137 14.70 3.39 -1.34
N GLU A 138 15.41 2.71 -0.43
CA GLU A 138 16.63 3.26 0.18
C GLU A 138 17.74 3.46 -0.86
N ILE A 139 17.88 2.55 -1.83
CA ILE A 139 18.79 2.71 -2.97
C ILE A 139 18.36 3.92 -3.81
N ALA A 140 17.06 4.11 -4.06
CA ALA A 140 16.55 5.24 -4.82
C ALA A 140 16.86 6.58 -4.16
N LEU A 141 16.68 6.65 -2.83
CA LEU A 141 17.01 7.83 -2.03
C LEU A 141 18.52 8.10 -2.01
N ALA A 142 19.34 7.06 -1.83
CA ALA A 142 20.79 7.17 -1.88
C ALA A 142 21.31 7.59 -3.28
N ALA A 143 20.67 7.09 -4.35
CA ALA A 143 20.96 7.45 -5.74
C ALA A 143 20.44 8.85 -6.12
N ARG A 144 19.53 9.44 -5.34
CA ARG A 144 18.72 10.63 -5.69
C ARG A 144 17.99 10.48 -7.03
N SER A 145 17.58 9.26 -7.40
CA SER A 145 16.90 8.99 -8.67
C SER A 145 15.39 9.05 -8.52
N ARG A 146 14.75 10.02 -9.18
CA ARG A 146 13.29 10.18 -9.18
C ARG A 146 12.57 9.00 -9.85
N VAL A 147 13.16 8.44 -10.90
CA VAL A 147 12.57 7.31 -11.65
C VAL A 147 12.53 6.07 -10.77
N VAL A 148 13.65 5.72 -10.13
CA VAL A 148 13.73 4.54 -9.25
C VAL A 148 12.83 4.74 -8.02
N SER A 149 12.74 5.96 -7.48
CA SER A 149 11.84 6.25 -6.35
C SER A 149 10.37 6.07 -6.73
N ARG A 150 9.95 6.53 -7.92
CA ARG A 150 8.59 6.29 -8.41
C ARG A 150 8.32 4.79 -8.61
N LEU A 151 9.26 4.06 -9.22
CA LEU A 151 9.14 2.61 -9.39
C LEU A 151 8.99 1.90 -8.03
N ALA A 152 9.81 2.28 -7.03
CA ALA A 152 9.73 1.73 -5.68
C ALA A 152 8.40 2.07 -4.97
N LEU A 153 7.74 3.19 -5.31
CA LEU A 153 6.41 3.52 -4.80
C LEU A 153 5.30 2.75 -5.52
N THR A 154 5.48 2.39 -6.78
CA THR A 154 4.46 1.65 -7.55
C THR A 154 4.47 0.15 -7.29
N ILE A 155 5.64 -0.44 -7.02
CA ILE A 155 5.80 -1.89 -6.79
C ILE A 155 4.87 -2.44 -5.69
N PRO A 156 4.72 -1.79 -4.50
CA PRO A 156 3.80 -2.26 -3.46
C PRO A 156 2.35 -2.44 -3.92
N PHE A 157 1.88 -1.61 -4.85
CA PHE A 157 0.53 -1.78 -5.42
C PHE A 157 0.46 -3.01 -6.33
N GLY A 158 1.54 -3.35 -7.02
CA GLY A 158 1.66 -4.63 -7.72
C GLY A 158 1.66 -5.82 -6.78
N LEU A 159 2.23 -5.69 -5.57
CA LEU A 159 2.19 -6.75 -4.55
C LEU A 159 0.77 -7.04 -4.06
N LEU A 160 -0.16 -6.09 -4.15
CA LEU A 160 -1.56 -6.34 -3.84
C LEU A 160 -2.19 -7.38 -4.76
N ALA A 161 -1.76 -7.47 -6.03
CA ALA A 161 -2.21 -8.52 -6.93
C ALA A 161 -1.81 -9.92 -6.45
N LEU A 162 -0.66 -10.06 -5.77
CA LEU A 162 -0.23 -11.31 -5.14
C LEU A 162 -1.03 -11.63 -3.87
N ALA A 163 -1.65 -10.61 -3.25
CA ALA A 163 -2.48 -10.75 -2.08
C ALA A 163 -3.94 -11.11 -2.41
N VAL A 164 -4.34 -11.01 -3.68
CA VAL A 164 -5.67 -11.44 -4.13
C VAL A 164 -5.74 -12.96 -4.09
N THR A 165 -6.49 -13.48 -3.12
CA THR A 165 -6.88 -14.89 -3.09
C THR A 165 -8.25 -15.02 -3.76
N GLY A 166 -8.33 -15.78 -4.85
CA GLY A 166 -9.54 -15.93 -5.65
C GLY A 166 -10.62 -16.77 -4.94
N PRO A 167 -11.91 -16.64 -5.33
CA PRO A 167 -13.00 -17.45 -4.79
C PRO A 167 -12.79 -18.96 -5.00
N ASP A 168 -12.15 -19.36 -6.10
CA ASP A 168 -11.89 -20.77 -6.42
C ASP A 168 -10.79 -21.40 -5.55
N MET A 169 -10.00 -20.60 -4.80
CA MET A 169 -9.09 -21.12 -3.77
C MET A 169 -9.82 -21.51 -2.47
N LEU A 170 -11.11 -21.18 -2.34
CA LEU A 170 -11.94 -21.60 -1.21
C LEU A 170 -12.40 -23.05 -1.29
N THR A 171 -12.07 -23.83 -2.34
CA THR A 171 -12.50 -25.24 -2.41
C THR A 171 -11.42 -26.23 -1.95
N ASP A 172 -10.13 -25.96 -2.15
CA ASP A 172 -9.03 -26.89 -1.77
C ASP A 172 -8.00 -26.31 -0.77
N ASP A 173 -7.84 -24.97 -0.65
CA ASP A 173 -6.80 -24.30 0.16
C ASP A 173 -7.30 -23.70 1.51
N LEU A 174 -8.53 -24.04 1.92
CA LEU A 174 -9.24 -23.43 3.06
C LEU A 174 -8.49 -23.48 4.39
N GLY A 175 -7.75 -24.56 4.65
CA GLY A 175 -7.22 -24.84 5.98
C GLY A 175 -6.25 -23.77 6.47
N PHE A 176 -5.29 -23.33 5.64
CA PHE A 176 -4.32 -22.31 6.08
C PHE A 176 -4.90 -20.90 6.04
N LEU A 177 -5.68 -20.53 5.02
CA LEU A 177 -6.22 -19.17 4.91
C LEU A 177 -7.23 -18.88 6.03
N MET A 178 -8.07 -19.84 6.40
CA MET A 178 -8.96 -19.72 7.57
C MET A 178 -8.14 -19.57 8.85
N ARG A 179 -7.14 -20.43 9.08
CA ARG A 179 -6.25 -20.31 10.26
C ARG A 179 -5.50 -18.99 10.29
N PHE A 180 -5.06 -18.48 9.14
CA PHE A 180 -4.40 -17.18 9.02
C PHE A 180 -5.34 -16.07 9.46
N HIS A 181 -6.59 -16.08 8.98
CA HIS A 181 -7.62 -15.14 9.40
C HIS A 181 -7.94 -15.25 10.89
N ASP A 182 -8.10 -16.46 11.42
CA ASP A 182 -8.42 -16.69 12.83
C ASP A 182 -7.27 -16.27 13.77
N THR A 183 -6.01 -16.43 13.32
CA THR A 183 -4.84 -16.09 14.14
C THR A 183 -4.50 -14.60 14.09
N LEU A 184 -4.59 -13.97 12.92
CA LEU A 184 -4.19 -12.57 12.72
C LEU A 184 -5.37 -11.58 12.71
N GLY A 185 -6.61 -12.09 12.72
CA GLY A 185 -7.84 -11.30 12.68
C GLY A 185 -8.09 -10.55 11.36
N ALA A 186 -7.32 -10.86 10.31
CA ALA A 186 -7.35 -10.12 9.04
C ALA A 186 -6.94 -10.99 7.85
N SER A 187 -7.43 -10.62 6.66
CA SER A 187 -7.03 -11.23 5.39
C SER A 187 -5.60 -10.81 4.97
N PRO A 188 -4.91 -11.63 4.15
CA PRO A 188 -3.63 -11.26 3.56
C PRO A 188 -3.70 -9.94 2.77
N TRP A 189 -4.78 -9.71 2.03
CA TRP A 189 -5.03 -8.45 1.32
C TRP A 189 -5.01 -7.25 2.26
N TYR A 190 -5.80 -7.30 3.34
CA TYR A 190 -5.92 -6.17 4.27
C TYR A 190 -4.59 -5.85 4.96
N LEU A 191 -3.86 -6.88 5.42
CA LEU A 191 -2.53 -6.71 6.00
C LEU A 191 -1.53 -6.13 5.00
N THR A 192 -1.61 -6.53 3.73
CA THR A 192 -0.76 -5.98 2.67
C THR A 192 -1.07 -4.51 2.45
N VAL A 193 -2.35 -4.11 2.38
CA VAL A 193 -2.75 -2.69 2.26
C VAL A 193 -2.21 -1.87 3.43
N ILE A 194 -2.32 -2.36 4.68
CA ILE A 194 -1.71 -1.70 5.84
C ILE A 194 -0.20 -1.55 5.66
N ALA A 195 0.48 -2.61 5.24
CA ALA A 195 1.92 -2.58 5.04
C ALA A 195 2.34 -1.59 3.93
N VAL A 196 1.56 -1.47 2.85
CA VAL A 196 1.74 -0.44 1.81
C VAL A 196 1.53 0.96 2.38
N VAL A 197 0.49 1.18 3.20
CA VAL A 197 0.25 2.48 3.86
C VAL A 197 1.43 2.87 4.75
N VAL A 198 1.93 1.95 5.58
CA VAL A 198 3.10 2.20 6.45
C VAL A 198 4.34 2.50 5.60
N PHE A 199 4.59 1.72 4.55
CA PHE A 199 5.70 1.95 3.63
C PHE A 199 5.63 3.35 2.98
N CYS A 200 4.48 3.72 2.44
CA CYS A 200 4.28 5.04 1.83
C CYS A 200 4.35 6.18 2.85
N ALA A 201 3.89 5.96 4.10
CA ALA A 201 4.01 6.93 5.18
C ALA A 201 5.49 7.18 5.53
N VAL A 202 6.29 6.12 5.69
CA VAL A 202 7.74 6.23 5.92
C VAL A 202 8.43 6.94 4.75
N ALA A 203 8.08 6.59 3.51
CA ALA A 203 8.60 7.27 2.32
C ALA A 203 8.24 8.77 2.28
N THR A 204 7.04 9.13 2.75
CA THR A 204 6.59 10.52 2.87
C THR A 204 7.36 11.28 3.94
N LEU A 205 7.60 10.67 5.11
CA LEU A 205 8.44 11.24 6.17
C LEU A 205 9.87 11.49 5.68
N ARG A 206 10.39 10.62 4.81
CA ARG A 206 11.70 10.77 4.16
C ARG A 206 11.70 11.71 2.95
N SER A 207 10.58 12.39 2.68
CA SER A 207 10.41 13.34 1.57
C SER A 207 10.70 12.74 0.19
N ALA A 208 10.38 11.45 -0.02
CA ALA A 208 10.55 10.81 -1.32
C ALA A 208 9.65 11.47 -2.40
N PRO A 209 10.13 11.64 -3.64
CA PRO A 209 9.35 12.21 -4.73
C PRO A 209 8.04 11.46 -4.98
N SER A 210 6.91 12.16 -5.02
CA SER A 210 5.57 11.58 -5.26
C SER A 210 5.05 10.64 -4.15
N ALA A 211 5.70 10.62 -2.97
CA ALA A 211 5.27 9.78 -1.85
C ALA A 211 3.88 10.15 -1.30
N ILE A 212 3.52 11.44 -1.31
CA ILE A 212 2.19 11.91 -0.88
C ILE A 212 1.08 11.34 -1.76
N GLU A 213 1.30 11.29 -3.08
CA GLU A 213 0.35 10.73 -4.05
C GLU A 213 0.20 9.22 -3.82
N ALA A 214 1.31 8.51 -3.65
CA ALA A 214 1.29 7.08 -3.32
C ALA A 214 0.61 6.79 -1.97
N LEU A 215 0.89 7.58 -0.92
CA LEU A 215 0.22 7.44 0.38
C LEU A 215 -1.28 7.73 0.27
N THR A 216 -1.67 8.72 -0.52
CA THR A 216 -3.09 9.02 -0.79
C THR A 216 -3.78 7.83 -1.47
N ALA A 217 -3.15 7.23 -2.48
CA ALA A 217 -3.66 6.05 -3.15
C ALA A 217 -3.75 4.84 -2.20
N ALA A 218 -2.74 4.62 -1.35
CA ALA A 218 -2.73 3.56 -0.36
C ALA A 218 -3.84 3.74 0.70
N LEU A 219 -4.07 4.97 1.17
CA LEU A 219 -5.17 5.29 2.08
C LEU A 219 -6.54 5.14 1.41
N ALA A 220 -6.66 5.45 0.12
CA ALA A 220 -7.89 5.23 -0.63
C ALA A 220 -8.22 3.74 -0.74
N LEU A 221 -7.21 2.89 -0.98
CA LEU A 221 -7.39 1.44 -0.92
C LEU A 221 -7.76 0.94 0.48
N LEU A 222 -7.15 1.51 1.52
CA LEU A 222 -7.51 1.20 2.90
C LEU A 222 -8.94 1.65 3.23
N ALA A 223 -9.42 2.76 2.67
CA ALA A 223 -10.80 3.21 2.82
C ALA A 223 -11.79 2.17 2.31
N LEU A 224 -11.44 1.39 1.28
CA LEU A 224 -12.30 0.39 0.65
C LEU A 224 -12.04 -1.04 1.16
N SER A 225 -11.10 -1.22 2.07
CA SER A 225 -10.67 -2.54 2.55
C SER A 225 -11.07 -2.76 4.02
N THR A 226 -11.68 -3.90 4.31
CA THR A 226 -11.94 -4.38 5.67
C THR A 226 -11.04 -5.58 6.02
N PRO A 227 -10.91 -5.95 7.30
CA PRO A 227 -10.21 -7.19 7.68
C PRO A 227 -10.76 -8.46 7.03
N LYS A 228 -12.01 -8.44 6.55
CA LYS A 228 -12.67 -9.55 5.84
C LYS A 228 -12.54 -9.47 4.31
N THR A 229 -11.99 -8.39 3.77
CA THR A 229 -11.83 -8.21 2.31
C THR A 229 -10.72 -9.12 1.81
N VAL A 230 -11.07 -10.12 1.00
CA VAL A 230 -10.15 -11.15 0.49
C VAL A 230 -9.52 -10.75 -0.85
N GLY A 231 -10.16 -9.83 -1.58
CA GLY A 231 -9.66 -9.25 -2.82
C GLY A 231 -10.57 -8.17 -3.40
N ILE A 232 -10.31 -7.79 -4.66
CA ILE A 232 -10.97 -6.68 -5.37
C ILE A 232 -12.49 -6.87 -5.50
N TYR A 233 -12.95 -8.11 -5.59
CA TYR A 233 -14.38 -8.43 -5.71
C TYR A 233 -15.15 -8.34 -4.37
N THR A 234 -14.44 -8.18 -3.26
CA THR A 234 -14.99 -8.16 -1.88
C THR A 234 -14.71 -6.82 -1.18
N LEU A 235 -14.50 -5.76 -1.96
CA LEU A 235 -14.29 -4.43 -1.43
C LEU A 235 -15.51 -3.99 -0.61
N ALA A 236 -15.24 -3.39 0.54
CA ALA A 236 -16.27 -2.88 1.43
C ALA A 236 -16.66 -1.45 1.05
N GLY A 237 -17.75 -0.97 1.65
CA GLY A 237 -18.10 0.44 1.61
C GLY A 237 -16.99 1.32 2.20
N PRO A 238 -16.87 2.59 1.75
CA PRO A 238 -15.80 3.49 2.17
C PRO A 238 -15.83 3.77 3.67
N HIS A 239 -14.68 3.59 4.33
CA HIS A 239 -14.47 3.98 5.72
C HIS A 239 -14.08 5.46 5.83
N TRP A 240 -14.67 6.16 6.81
CA TRP A 240 -14.44 7.60 7.01
C TRP A 240 -13.03 7.93 7.50
N VAL A 241 -12.36 7.06 8.28
CA VAL A 241 -11.05 7.36 8.87
C VAL A 241 -9.96 7.54 7.80
N PRO A 242 -9.75 6.61 6.85
CA PRO A 242 -8.71 6.82 5.84
C PRO A 242 -9.02 8.01 4.93
N ILE A 243 -10.29 8.28 4.63
CA ILE A 243 -10.71 9.45 3.84
C ILE A 243 -10.37 10.75 4.57
N LEU A 244 -10.61 10.82 5.88
CA LEU A 244 -10.21 11.96 6.71
C LEU A 244 -8.68 12.17 6.66
N LEU A 245 -7.90 11.10 6.76
CA LEU A 245 -6.44 11.16 6.68
C LEU A 245 -5.95 11.63 5.31
N ILE A 246 -6.62 11.23 4.21
CA ILE A 246 -6.34 11.75 2.87
C ILE A 246 -6.57 13.27 2.84
N GLY A 247 -7.68 13.75 3.40
CA GLY A 247 -7.98 15.18 3.50
C GLY A 247 -6.88 15.95 4.23
N LEU A 248 -6.48 15.46 5.41
CA LEU A 248 -5.39 16.05 6.20
C LEU A 248 -4.04 16.06 5.46
N LEU A 249 -3.72 14.94 4.80
CA LEU A 249 -2.47 14.81 4.04
C LEU A 249 -2.41 15.80 2.88
N GLN A 250 -3.54 16.05 2.22
CA GLN A 250 -3.64 16.92 1.04
C GLN A 250 -3.67 18.43 1.40
N LEU A 251 -3.91 18.78 2.67
CA LEU A 251 -3.71 20.15 3.15
C LEU A 251 -2.24 20.59 3.08
N VAL A 252 -1.28 19.67 3.26
CA VAL A 252 0.15 19.99 3.21
C VAL A 252 0.56 20.57 1.85
N PRO A 253 0.31 19.91 0.70
CA PRO A 253 0.59 20.49 -0.61
C PRO A 253 -0.32 21.69 -0.91
N ALA A 254 -1.58 21.71 -0.46
CA ALA A 254 -2.47 22.86 -0.64
C ALA A 254 -1.87 24.15 -0.05
N VAL A 255 -1.37 24.10 1.19
CA VAL A 255 -0.76 25.24 1.88
C VAL A 255 0.63 25.56 1.31
N ARG A 256 1.49 24.55 1.15
CA ARG A 256 2.90 24.77 0.75
C ARG A 256 3.05 25.22 -0.70
N ARG A 257 2.28 24.63 -1.62
CA ARG A 257 2.37 24.91 -3.07
C ARG A 257 1.31 25.91 -3.54
N ARG A 258 0.45 26.39 -2.63
CA ARG A 258 -0.74 27.18 -2.94
C ARG A 258 -1.55 26.59 -4.09
N SER A 259 -1.86 25.28 -3.99
CA SER A 259 -2.61 24.56 -5.03
C SER A 259 -4.09 24.50 -4.68
N SER A 260 -4.93 25.16 -5.47
CA SER A 260 -6.39 25.12 -5.33
C SER A 260 -6.95 23.71 -5.50
N TRP A 261 -6.38 22.90 -6.39
CA TRP A 261 -6.76 21.49 -6.61
C TRP A 261 -6.63 20.65 -5.33
N CYS A 262 -5.47 20.70 -4.68
CA CYS A 262 -5.26 19.97 -3.42
C CYS A 262 -6.19 20.47 -2.31
N CYS A 263 -6.48 21.78 -2.28
CA CYS A 263 -7.39 22.36 -1.29
C CYS A 263 -8.83 21.87 -1.49
N LEU A 264 -9.32 21.85 -2.73
CA LEU A 264 -10.65 21.33 -3.05
C LEU A 264 -10.72 19.83 -2.75
N PHE A 265 -9.71 19.07 -3.15
CA PHE A 265 -9.67 17.63 -2.88
C PHE A 265 -9.68 17.33 -1.38
N ALA A 266 -8.96 18.12 -0.58
CA ALA A 266 -9.01 18.02 0.89
C ALA A 266 -10.41 18.35 1.43
N ALA A 267 -11.02 19.44 0.99
CA ALA A 267 -12.38 19.84 1.38
C ALA A 267 -13.42 18.75 1.05
N SER A 268 -13.35 18.17 -0.14
CA SER A 268 -14.19 17.05 -0.57
C SER A 268 -14.00 15.81 0.31
N CYS A 269 -12.75 15.49 0.67
CA CYS A 269 -12.47 14.37 1.58
C CYS A 269 -13.04 14.62 2.99
N PHE A 270 -12.91 15.84 3.52
CA PHE A 270 -13.52 16.18 4.82
C PHE A 270 -15.04 16.09 4.79
N ALA A 271 -15.66 16.66 3.76
CA ALA A 271 -17.10 16.57 3.54
C ALA A 271 -17.58 15.11 3.46
N GLY A 272 -16.90 14.28 2.66
CA GLY A 272 -17.21 12.86 2.53
C GLY A 272 -17.02 12.08 3.84
N ALA A 273 -15.93 12.34 4.58
CA ALA A 273 -15.68 11.68 5.87
C ALA A 273 -16.75 12.02 6.92
N VAL A 274 -17.19 13.29 6.98
CA VAL A 274 -18.29 13.71 7.88
C VAL A 274 -19.59 13.03 7.50
N ALA A 275 -19.94 13.00 6.21
CA ALA A 275 -21.14 12.35 5.73
C ALA A 275 -21.17 10.84 6.05
N LEU A 276 -20.03 10.16 5.90
CA LEU A 276 -19.90 8.74 6.22
C LEU A 276 -19.93 8.45 7.73
N ARG A 277 -19.43 9.36 8.58
CA ARG A 277 -19.43 9.18 10.03
C ARG A 277 -20.79 9.41 10.67
N PHE A 278 -21.58 10.33 10.13
CA PHE A 278 -22.83 10.80 10.73
C PHE A 278 -24.05 10.63 9.80
N PRO A 279 -24.38 9.38 9.41
CA PRO A 279 -25.57 9.14 8.59
C PRO A 279 -26.84 9.53 9.34
N GLY A 280 -27.80 10.14 8.64
CA GLY A 280 -29.09 10.55 9.20
C GLY A 280 -29.07 11.86 9.99
N THR A 281 -27.94 12.56 10.06
CA THR A 281 -27.89 13.92 10.61
C THR A 281 -28.42 14.94 9.61
N ALA A 282 -28.76 16.16 10.07
CA ALA A 282 -29.21 17.26 9.22
C ALA A 282 -28.29 17.50 8.00
N LEU A 283 -26.97 17.28 8.14
CA LEU A 283 -25.98 17.38 7.07
C LEU A 283 -26.22 16.39 5.92
N THR A 284 -26.68 15.19 6.24
CA THR A 284 -27.02 14.12 5.28
C THR A 284 -28.52 14.05 5.00
N ALA A 285 -29.34 14.72 5.80
CA ALA A 285 -30.77 14.87 5.59
C ALA A 285 -31.01 15.63 4.28
N HIS A 286 -32.18 15.40 3.68
CA HIS A 286 -32.56 16.00 2.39
C HIS A 286 -31.57 15.68 1.25
N GLY A 287 -31.09 14.44 1.20
CA GLY A 287 -30.26 13.95 0.09
C GLY A 287 -28.86 14.56 0.01
N GLY A 288 -28.33 15.10 1.11
CA GLY A 288 -27.00 15.73 1.13
C GLY A 288 -26.97 17.15 0.56
N LEU A 289 -28.13 17.83 0.47
CA LEU A 289 -28.24 19.20 -0.01
C LEU A 289 -27.31 20.15 0.76
N ILE A 290 -27.23 20.04 2.08
CA ILE A 290 -26.35 20.88 2.91
C ILE A 290 -24.88 20.64 2.53
N LEU A 291 -24.48 19.38 2.34
CA LEU A 291 -23.12 19.05 1.93
C LEU A 291 -22.77 19.64 0.56
N ALA A 292 -23.71 19.60 -0.39
CA ALA A 292 -23.54 20.21 -1.70
C ALA A 292 -23.33 21.73 -1.61
N HIS A 293 -24.10 22.42 -0.75
CA HIS A 293 -23.93 23.87 -0.52
C HIS A 293 -22.60 24.19 0.17
N LEU A 294 -22.16 23.37 1.13
CA LEU A 294 -20.86 23.54 1.78
C LEU A 294 -19.71 23.36 0.78
N LEU A 295 -19.79 22.37 -0.11
CA LEU A 295 -18.81 22.17 -1.17
C LEU A 295 -18.82 23.31 -2.19
N LEU A 296 -20.01 23.81 -2.56
CA LEU A 296 -20.15 24.99 -3.42
C LEU A 296 -19.52 26.23 -2.78
N GLY A 297 -19.78 26.46 -1.48
CA GLY A 297 -19.14 27.52 -0.71
C GLY A 297 -17.63 27.37 -0.68
N ALA A 298 -17.11 26.16 -0.46
CA ALA A 298 -15.68 25.87 -0.53
C ALA A 298 -15.10 26.19 -1.92
N MET A 299 -15.77 25.82 -3.01
CA MET A 299 -15.33 26.14 -4.37
C MET A 299 -15.19 27.65 -4.61
N LEU A 300 -16.13 28.46 -4.11
CA LEU A 300 -16.10 29.92 -4.24
C LEU A 300 -14.98 30.54 -3.41
N VAL A 301 -14.82 30.10 -2.14
CA VAL A 301 -13.76 30.59 -1.26
C VAL A 301 -12.39 30.22 -1.83
N ILE A 302 -12.22 29.00 -2.33
CA ILE A 302 -10.98 28.55 -2.99
C ILE A 302 -10.75 29.37 -4.27
N GLY A 303 -11.78 29.56 -5.11
CA GLY A 303 -11.69 30.36 -6.33
C GLY A 303 -11.29 31.82 -6.07
N ALA A 304 -11.75 32.40 -4.95
CA ALA A 304 -11.43 33.77 -4.56
C ALA A 304 -10.03 33.91 -3.91
N THR A 305 -9.56 32.89 -3.19
CA THR A 305 -8.30 32.95 -2.44
C THR A 305 -7.08 32.57 -3.27
N PHE A 306 -7.22 31.64 -4.22
CA PHE A 306 -6.13 31.16 -5.06
C PHE A 306 -6.13 31.86 -6.43
N ARG A 307 -4.93 32.06 -7.01
CA ARG A 307 -4.76 32.77 -8.29
C ARG A 307 -4.42 31.86 -9.47
N ASP A 308 -4.49 30.55 -9.28
CA ASP A 308 -4.14 29.58 -10.33
C ASP A 308 -5.27 29.39 -11.36
N GLY A 309 -4.97 28.73 -12.47
CA GLY A 309 -5.95 28.48 -13.55
C GLY A 309 -7.14 27.65 -13.09
N PHE A 310 -6.93 26.69 -12.19
CA PHE A 310 -7.99 25.84 -11.65
C PHE A 310 -8.92 26.63 -10.72
N ALA A 311 -8.38 27.55 -9.91
CA ALA A 311 -9.17 28.43 -9.05
C ALA A 311 -10.12 29.32 -9.86
N ARG A 312 -9.66 29.89 -10.99
CA ARG A 312 -10.50 30.66 -11.91
C ARG A 312 -11.62 29.81 -12.50
N PHE A 313 -11.31 28.58 -12.90
CA PHE A 313 -12.31 27.62 -13.37
C PHE A 313 -13.34 27.30 -12.28
N LEU A 314 -12.90 27.04 -11.04
CA LEU A 314 -13.81 26.81 -9.90
C LEU A 314 -14.69 28.01 -9.59
N GLN A 315 -14.17 29.23 -9.72
CA GLN A 315 -14.95 30.45 -9.51
C GLN A 315 -16.08 30.57 -10.55
N GLN A 316 -15.78 30.32 -11.83
CA GLN A 316 -16.78 30.34 -12.91
C GLN A 316 -17.81 29.23 -12.74
N LEU A 317 -17.35 28.01 -12.44
CA LEU A 317 -18.20 26.85 -12.21
C LEU A 317 -19.10 27.05 -10.98
N GLY A 318 -18.55 27.59 -9.89
CA GLY A 318 -19.29 27.91 -8.67
C GLY A 318 -20.36 28.99 -8.91
N ALA A 319 -20.03 30.05 -9.65
CA ALA A 319 -21.00 31.08 -10.02
C ALA A 319 -22.13 30.51 -10.90
N ALA A 320 -21.79 29.69 -11.90
CA ALA A 320 -22.77 29.01 -12.74
C ALA A 320 -23.66 28.05 -11.94
N ALA A 321 -23.08 27.30 -11.00
CA ALA A 321 -23.82 26.38 -10.13
C ALA A 321 -24.77 27.11 -9.18
N ILE A 322 -24.38 28.28 -8.62
CA ILE A 322 -25.30 29.12 -7.84
C ILE A 322 -26.46 29.59 -8.70
N LEU A 323 -26.19 30.08 -9.92
CA LEU A 323 -27.25 30.53 -10.82
C LEU A 323 -28.21 29.39 -11.18
N ALA A 324 -27.67 28.22 -11.49
CA ALA A 324 -28.47 27.02 -11.78
C ALA A 324 -29.30 26.58 -10.55
N ALA A 325 -28.71 26.59 -9.35
CA ALA A 325 -29.42 26.28 -8.12
C ALA A 325 -30.53 27.31 -7.82
N GLY A 326 -30.29 28.60 -8.09
CA GLY A 326 -31.29 29.65 -7.98
C GLY A 326 -32.45 29.46 -8.96
N VAL A 327 -32.15 29.20 -10.24
CA VAL A 327 -33.18 28.88 -11.25
C VAL A 327 -33.97 27.64 -10.85
N HIS A 328 -33.29 26.58 -10.39
CA HIS A 328 -33.97 25.37 -9.93
C HIS A 328 -34.85 25.64 -8.70
N ALA A 329 -34.42 26.48 -7.76
CA ALA A 329 -35.24 26.87 -6.63
C ALA A 329 -36.48 27.68 -7.05
N THR A 330 -36.37 28.53 -8.08
CA THR A 330 -37.51 29.33 -8.57
C THR A 330 -38.52 28.52 -9.37
N PHE A 331 -38.07 27.53 -10.15
CA PHE A 331 -38.94 26.73 -11.03
C PHE A 331 -39.25 25.33 -10.52
N GLY A 332 -38.57 24.88 -9.46
CA GLY A 332 -38.74 23.56 -8.87
C GLY A 332 -40.06 23.48 -8.08
N SER A 333 -40.83 22.43 -8.31
CA SER A 333 -42.01 22.15 -7.48
C SER A 333 -41.56 21.74 -6.06
N PRO A 334 -42.15 22.31 -4.99
CA PRO A 334 -41.84 21.97 -3.59
C PRO A 334 -41.92 20.46 -3.29
N GLN A 335 -42.69 19.72 -4.09
CA GLN A 335 -42.85 18.27 -3.99
C GLN A 335 -41.54 17.48 -4.17
N HIS A 336 -40.50 18.07 -4.75
CA HIS A 336 -39.19 17.41 -4.94
C HIS A 336 -38.26 17.53 -3.72
N LEU A 337 -38.59 18.36 -2.73
CA LEU A 337 -37.74 18.59 -1.55
C LEU A 337 -37.99 17.61 -0.38
N GLY A 338 -38.89 16.64 -0.55
CA GLY A 338 -39.25 15.65 0.47
C GLY A 338 -40.00 16.27 1.66
N ASP A 339 -40.05 15.55 2.78
CA ASP A 339 -40.65 16.00 4.04
C ASP A 339 -39.82 17.12 4.69
N LEU A 340 -39.93 18.33 4.16
CA LEU A 340 -39.38 19.51 4.80
C LEU A 340 -40.17 19.84 6.08
N PRO A 341 -39.49 20.22 7.18
CA PRO A 341 -40.17 20.75 8.35
C PRO A 341 -41.12 21.90 7.97
N PRO A 342 -42.36 21.94 8.50
CA PRO A 342 -43.36 22.96 8.14
C PRO A 342 -42.86 24.41 8.29
N VAL A 343 -41.93 24.62 9.22
CA VAL A 343 -41.28 25.92 9.46
C VAL A 343 -40.47 26.39 8.25
N LEU A 344 -39.77 25.50 7.54
CA LEU A 344 -39.01 25.88 6.35
C LEU A 344 -39.91 26.23 5.17
N LEU A 345 -41.04 25.51 5.02
CA LEU A 345 -42.08 25.83 4.04
C LEU A 345 -42.77 27.16 4.34
N SER A 346 -42.83 27.60 5.60
CA SER A 346 -43.40 28.90 5.96
C SER A 346 -42.51 30.11 5.64
N ILE A 347 -41.21 29.89 5.42
CA ILE A 347 -40.21 30.94 5.17
C ILE A 347 -39.88 31.07 3.68
N TYR A 348 -40.06 30.00 2.90
CA TYR A 348 -39.92 29.98 1.44
C TYR A 348 -41.32 29.91 0.78
N PRO A 349 -41.94 31.06 0.44
CA PRO A 349 -43.23 31.09 -0.25
C PRO A 349 -43.17 30.57 -1.70
#